data_AF-A0A6L7NJG8-F1
#
_entry.id   AF-A0A6L7NJG8-F1
#
_cell.length_a   1.000
_cell.length_b   1.000
_cell.length_c   1.000
_cell.angle_alpha   90.00
_cell.angle_beta   90.00
_cell.angle_gamma   90.00
#
_symmetry.space_group_name_H-M   'P 1'
#
loop_
_entity.id
_entity.type
_entity.pdbx_description
1 polymer ?
#
loop_
_entity_poly.entity_id
_entity_poly.type
_entity_poly.pdbx_seq_one_letter_code
_entity_poly.pdbx_strand_id
1 'polypeptide(L)'
;MPKYVMLPPIDDDMRAWAGRLREALPELDVVIAEDDAAAARELIDADAAYGGVPPDVLPTVERLRLLQNPYAGPPPGYYYPALADHPVTVSNPRGIYSDHIAHHIMMFILALSRGLPYWSAAQARGRWDPAARKRGYVDLAASTVLI
;
A
#
# COMPACT_ATOMS: atom_id res chain seq x y z
N MET A 1 24.17 3.33 16.62
CA MET A 1 23.35 3.99 15.59
C MET A 1 22.08 3.14 15.45
N PRO A 2 20.86 3.69 15.51
CA PRO A 2 19.66 2.87 15.34
C PRO A 2 19.65 2.25 13.94
N LYS A 3 19.32 0.95 13.86
CA LYS A 3 19.29 0.20 12.60
C LYS A 3 17.88 0.17 12.03
N TYR A 4 17.73 0.63 10.79
CA TYR A 4 16.48 0.64 10.03
C TYR A 4 16.59 -0.27 8.81
N VAL A 5 15.88 -1.40 8.83
CA VAL A 5 15.97 -2.42 7.79
C VAL A 5 14.81 -2.28 6.80
N MET A 6 15.15 -2.16 5.53
CA MET A 6 14.22 -2.13 4.41
C MET A 6 14.09 -3.56 3.87
N LEU A 7 12.90 -4.16 4.04
CA LEU A 7 12.64 -5.59 3.80
C LEU A 7 12.10 -5.83 2.38
N PRO A 8 12.36 -7.01 1.79
CA PRO A 8 11.89 -7.34 0.45
C PRO A 8 10.35 -7.34 0.33
N PRO A 9 9.82 -7.17 -0.91
CA PRO A 9 10.57 -7.00 -2.16
C PRO A 9 11.21 -5.62 -2.30
N ILE A 10 12.44 -5.58 -2.86
CA ILE A 10 13.19 -4.34 -3.10
C ILE A 10 13.06 -3.94 -4.57
N ASP A 11 12.61 -2.72 -4.81
CA ASP A 11 12.56 -2.08 -6.13
C ASP A 11 13.42 -0.80 -6.18
N ASP A 12 13.47 -0.18 -7.36
CA ASP A 12 14.26 1.03 -7.59
C ASP A 12 13.77 2.22 -6.75
N ASP A 13 12.47 2.31 -6.50
CA ASP A 13 11.87 3.37 -5.67
C ASP A 13 12.32 3.23 -4.21
N MET A 14 12.34 1.99 -3.70
CA MET A 14 12.81 1.68 -2.35
C MET A 14 14.31 1.96 -2.20
N ARG A 15 15.13 1.64 -3.21
CA ARG A 15 16.56 2.01 -3.22
C ARG A 15 16.78 3.52 -3.23
N ALA A 16 16.04 4.23 -4.09
CA ALA A 16 16.10 5.68 -4.15
C ALA A 16 15.65 6.33 -2.84
N TRP A 17 14.62 5.76 -2.20
CA TRP A 17 14.18 6.22 -0.88
C TRP A 17 15.21 5.93 0.21
N ALA A 18 15.84 4.76 0.23
CA ALA A 18 16.94 4.44 1.15
C ALA A 18 18.08 5.45 1.05
N GLY A 19 18.46 5.85 -0.18
CA GLY A 19 19.46 6.88 -0.42
C GLY A 19 19.06 8.22 0.22
N ARG A 20 17.84 8.68 -0.04
CA ARG A 20 17.30 9.91 0.57
C ARG A 20 17.23 9.84 2.10
N LEU A 21 16.90 8.68 2.68
CA LEU A 21 16.91 8.49 4.13
C LEU A 21 18.32 8.62 4.71
N ARG A 22 19.32 7.99 4.09
CA ARG A 22 20.73 8.09 4.53
C ARG A 22 21.26 9.51 4.46
N GLU A 23 20.87 10.27 3.44
CA GLU A 23 21.24 11.68 3.30
C GLU A 23 20.54 12.57 4.33
N ALA A 24 19.25 12.35 4.56
CA ALA A 24 18.43 13.18 5.45
C ALA A 24 18.62 12.85 6.95
N LEU A 25 18.99 11.61 7.27
CA LEU A 25 19.16 11.09 8.63
C LEU A 25 20.51 10.36 8.75
N PRO A 26 21.65 11.09 8.80
CA PRO A 26 22.98 10.48 8.88
C PRO A 26 23.21 9.64 10.14
N GLU A 27 22.42 9.86 11.20
CA GLU A 27 22.43 9.11 12.44
C GLU A 27 21.62 7.80 12.39
N LEU A 28 21.02 7.46 11.24
CA LEU A 28 20.27 6.22 11.03
C LEU A 28 21.08 5.24 10.17
N ASP A 29 21.27 4.02 10.65
CA ASP A 29 21.86 2.95 9.85
C ASP A 29 20.77 2.32 8.97
N VAL A 30 20.64 2.82 7.74
CA VAL A 30 19.65 2.32 6.78
C VAL A 30 20.24 1.15 6.00
N VAL A 31 19.69 -0.04 6.20
CA VAL A 31 20.12 -1.29 5.56
C VAL A 31 19.04 -1.77 4.60
N ILE A 32 19.44 -2.17 3.39
CA ILE A 32 18.54 -2.82 2.42
C ILE A 32 18.80 -4.32 2.47
N ALA A 33 17.77 -5.09 2.81
CA ALA A 33 17.81 -6.54 2.74
C ALA A 33 17.33 -6.99 1.36
N GLU A 34 18.27 -7.44 0.51
CA GLU A 34 18.01 -7.81 -0.88
C GLU A 34 17.11 -9.05 -1.05
N ASP A 35 17.13 -9.94 -0.05
CA ASP A 35 16.40 -11.20 -0.05
C ASP A 35 15.98 -11.60 1.38
N ASP A 36 15.18 -12.66 1.48
CA ASP A 36 14.65 -13.16 2.76
C ASP A 36 15.76 -13.61 3.71
N ALA A 37 16.87 -14.13 3.20
CA ALA A 37 17.99 -14.59 4.02
C ALA A 37 18.76 -13.40 4.62
N ALA A 38 18.95 -12.33 3.84
CA ALA A 38 19.48 -11.07 4.31
C ALA A 38 18.52 -10.45 5.32
N ALA A 39 17.21 -10.42 5.03
CA ALA A 39 16.20 -9.90 5.95
C ALA A 39 16.25 -10.59 7.30
N ALA A 40 16.28 -11.93 7.33
CA ALA A 40 16.36 -12.70 8.56
C ALA A 40 17.63 -12.40 9.38
N ARG A 41 18.79 -12.20 8.72
CA ARG A 41 20.03 -11.82 9.42
C ARG A 41 19.98 -10.38 9.94
N GLU A 42 19.54 -9.45 9.10
CA GLU A 42 19.54 -8.03 9.44
C GLU A 42 18.48 -7.66 10.48
N LEU A 43 17.40 -8.43 10.59
CA LEU A 43 16.32 -8.21 11.54
C LEU A 43 16.67 -8.57 12.99
N ILE A 44 17.69 -9.40 13.25
CA ILE A 44 18.04 -9.88 14.61
C ILE A 44 18.24 -8.69 15.56
N ASP A 45 19.03 -7.70 15.14
CA ASP A 45 19.40 -6.52 15.93
C ASP A 45 18.76 -5.22 15.42
N ALA A 46 17.77 -5.31 14.53
CA ALA A 46 17.08 -4.14 13.98
C ALA A 46 16.28 -3.38 15.06
N ASP A 47 16.46 -2.06 15.14
CA ASP A 47 15.64 -1.21 16.00
C ASP A 47 14.29 -0.86 15.32
N ALA A 48 14.29 -0.78 13.99
CA ALA A 48 13.10 -0.52 13.18
C ALA A 48 13.17 -1.18 11.79
N ALA A 49 12.02 -1.42 11.16
CA ALA A 49 11.96 -2.01 9.83
C ALA A 49 10.81 -1.45 8.99
N TYR A 50 10.97 -1.51 7.66
CA TYR A 50 9.93 -1.21 6.67
C TYR A 50 9.62 -2.46 5.85
N GLY A 51 8.35 -2.89 5.86
CA GLY A 51 7.91 -4.11 5.18
C GLY A 51 7.12 -5.04 6.11
N GLY A 52 7.31 -6.35 5.94
CA GLY A 52 6.69 -7.38 6.77
C GLY A 52 7.71 -8.33 7.37
N VAL A 53 7.53 -8.69 8.65
CA VAL A 53 8.37 -9.66 9.36
C VAL A 53 7.70 -11.04 9.31
N PRO A 54 8.30 -12.06 8.68
CA PRO A 54 7.75 -13.40 8.64
C PRO A 54 7.58 -14.02 10.05
N PRO A 55 6.55 -14.86 10.28
CA PRO A 55 6.31 -15.47 11.59
C PRO A 55 7.46 -16.31 12.15
N ASP A 56 8.25 -16.94 11.28
CA ASP A 56 9.42 -17.75 11.61
C ASP A 56 10.66 -16.92 11.94
N VAL A 57 10.71 -15.66 11.47
CA VAL A 57 11.80 -14.71 11.74
C VAL A 57 11.53 -13.92 13.03
N LEU A 58 10.27 -13.57 13.34
CA LEU A 58 9.93 -12.76 14.52
C LEU A 58 10.57 -13.24 15.84
N PRO A 59 10.67 -14.56 16.14
CA PRO A 59 11.30 -15.03 17.38
C PRO A 59 12.79 -14.74 17.49
N THR A 60 13.49 -14.45 16.39
CA THR A 60 14.93 -14.12 16.40
C THR A 60 15.20 -12.63 16.53
N VAL A 61 14.14 -11.81 16.54
CA VAL A 61 14.23 -10.35 16.59
C VAL A 61 14.35 -9.90 18.04
N GLU A 62 15.43 -9.20 18.38
CA GLU A 62 15.75 -8.85 19.77
C GLU A 62 15.38 -7.41 20.13
N ARG A 63 15.39 -6.49 19.14
CA ARG A 63 15.42 -5.04 19.39
C ARG A 63 14.31 -4.25 18.69
N LEU A 64 13.45 -4.89 17.91
CA LEU A 64 12.52 -4.19 17.04
C LEU A 64 11.45 -3.43 17.82
N ARG A 65 11.44 -2.10 17.65
CA ARG A 65 10.50 -1.18 18.33
C ARG A 65 9.47 -0.60 17.38
N LEU A 66 9.81 -0.47 16.09
CA LEU A 66 8.93 0.07 15.05
C LEU A 66 8.93 -0.83 13.81
N LEU A 67 7.75 -1.25 13.39
CA LEU A 67 7.53 -1.89 12.08
C LEU A 67 6.61 -1.00 11.25
N GLN A 68 7.16 -0.37 10.23
CA GLN A 68 6.39 0.43 9.27
C GLN A 68 5.85 -0.49 8.17
N ASN A 69 4.54 -0.72 8.20
CA ASN A 69 3.81 -1.34 7.11
C ASN A 69 3.83 -0.43 5.86
N PRO A 70 4.16 -0.95 4.67
CA PRO A 70 4.12 -0.17 3.42
C PRO A 70 2.70 -0.02 2.84
N TYR A 71 1.72 -0.79 3.32
CA TYR A 71 0.39 -0.90 2.73
C TYR A 71 -0.67 -0.13 3.53
N ALA A 72 -1.61 0.53 2.83
CA ALA A 72 -2.83 1.02 3.48
C ALA A 72 -3.70 -0.13 4.02
N GLY A 73 -3.85 -1.18 3.21
CA GLY A 73 -4.46 -2.45 3.58
C GLY A 73 -3.47 -3.58 3.28
N PRO A 74 -2.75 -4.10 4.29
CA PRO A 74 -1.80 -5.18 4.05
C PRO A 74 -2.50 -6.49 3.66
N PRO A 75 -1.80 -7.40 2.96
CA PRO A 75 -2.37 -8.68 2.57
C PRO A 75 -2.76 -9.54 3.78
N PRO A 76 -3.72 -10.48 3.63
CA PRO A 76 -4.04 -11.44 4.68
C PRO A 76 -2.79 -12.16 5.19
N GLY A 77 -2.68 -12.30 6.51
CA GLY A 77 -1.51 -12.92 7.15
C GLY A 77 -0.39 -11.96 7.52
N TYR A 78 -0.42 -10.68 7.12
CA TYR A 78 0.54 -9.68 7.60
C TYR A 78 0.47 -9.52 9.12
N TYR A 79 -0.74 -9.36 9.66
CA TYR A 79 -0.99 -9.42 11.10
C TYR A 79 -1.30 -10.87 11.49
N TYR A 80 -0.44 -11.46 12.30
CA TYR A 80 -0.59 -12.80 12.85
C TYR A 80 -0.50 -12.74 14.38
N PRO A 81 -1.04 -13.75 15.12
CA PRO A 81 -1.15 -13.67 16.58
C PRO A 81 0.15 -13.29 17.30
N ALA A 82 1.27 -13.93 16.94
CA ALA A 82 2.56 -13.63 17.56
C ALA A 82 3.03 -12.18 17.31
N LEU A 83 2.73 -11.58 16.14
CA LEU A 83 3.05 -10.16 15.89
C LEU A 83 2.13 -9.23 16.69
N ALA A 84 0.86 -9.60 16.86
CA ALA A 84 -0.09 -8.83 17.66
C ALA A 84 0.26 -8.83 19.16
N ASP A 85 0.83 -9.93 19.65
CA ASP A 85 1.31 -10.08 21.03
C ASP A 85 2.73 -9.51 21.24
N HIS A 86 3.46 -9.22 20.16
CA HIS A 86 4.82 -8.71 20.21
C HIS A 86 4.83 -7.22 20.67
N PRO A 87 5.81 -6.78 21.48
CA PRO A 87 5.88 -5.40 21.97
C PRO A 87 6.23 -4.34 20.89
N VAL A 88 6.32 -4.73 19.62
CA VAL A 88 6.68 -3.82 18.53
C VAL A 88 5.49 -2.90 18.23
N THR A 89 5.76 -1.62 18.01
CA THR A 89 4.74 -0.72 17.48
C THR A 89 4.66 -0.90 15.96
N VAL A 90 3.50 -1.30 15.46
CA VAL A 90 3.25 -1.38 14.01
C VAL A 90 2.52 -0.12 13.55
N SER A 91 3.07 0.59 12.58
CA SER A 91 2.47 1.78 11.94
C SER A 91 2.13 1.50 10.48
N ASN A 92 1.26 2.32 9.88
CA ASN A 92 0.89 2.21 8.47
C ASN A 92 0.87 3.62 7.82
N PRO A 93 0.79 3.72 6.48
CA PRO A 93 0.77 4.99 5.79
C PRO A 93 -0.66 5.54 5.73
N ARG A 94 -1.29 5.74 6.88
CA ARG A 94 -2.65 6.29 6.96
C ARG A 94 -2.69 7.71 6.40
N GLY A 95 -3.71 8.00 5.59
CA GLY A 95 -4.04 9.36 5.12
C GLY A 95 -3.54 9.71 3.72
N ILE A 96 -2.57 8.96 3.17
CA ILE A 96 -1.91 9.31 1.89
C ILE A 96 -2.71 8.96 0.62
N TYR A 97 -3.83 8.23 0.75
CA TYR A 97 -4.66 7.80 -0.38
C TYR A 97 -6.04 8.45 -0.42
N SER A 98 -6.34 9.35 0.53
CA SER A 98 -7.69 9.89 0.71
C SER A 98 -8.19 10.67 -0.49
N ASP A 99 -7.33 11.47 -1.12
CA ASP A 99 -7.60 12.22 -2.34
C ASP A 99 -7.71 11.29 -3.56
N HIS A 100 -6.76 10.40 -3.75
CA HIS A 100 -6.71 9.50 -4.91
C HIS A 100 -7.93 8.58 -4.96
N ILE A 101 -8.32 7.97 -3.83
CA ILE A 101 -9.48 7.08 -3.76
C ILE A 101 -10.77 7.87 -3.94
N ALA A 102 -10.91 9.05 -3.31
CA ALA A 102 -12.11 9.87 -3.45
C ALA A 102 -12.34 10.28 -4.92
N HIS A 103 -11.28 10.72 -5.62
CA HIS A 103 -11.37 11.04 -7.04
C HIS A 103 -11.77 9.82 -7.88
N HIS A 104 -11.20 8.65 -7.58
CA HIS A 104 -11.51 7.42 -8.30
C HIS A 104 -12.97 6.96 -8.10
N ILE A 105 -13.49 7.08 -6.88
CA ILE A 105 -14.90 6.82 -6.57
C ILE A 105 -15.81 7.76 -7.36
N MET A 106 -15.53 9.08 -7.32
CA MET A 106 -16.32 10.06 -8.05
C MET A 106 -16.30 9.83 -9.57
N MET A 107 -15.14 9.48 -10.13
CA MET A 107 -15.00 9.09 -11.53
C MET A 107 -15.95 7.92 -11.87
N PHE A 108 -15.97 6.87 -11.04
CA PHE A 108 -16.86 5.73 -11.27
C PHE A 108 -18.34 6.08 -11.12
N ILE A 109 -18.72 6.84 -10.08
CA ILE A 109 -20.11 7.29 -9.88
C ILE A 109 -20.62 8.02 -11.13
N LEU A 110 -19.83 8.96 -11.66
CA LEU A 110 -20.21 9.73 -12.86
C LEU A 110 -20.22 8.86 -14.13
N ALA A 111 -19.19 8.03 -14.33
CA ALA A 111 -19.08 7.18 -15.51
C ALA A 111 -20.22 6.14 -15.58
N LEU A 112 -20.49 5.46 -14.47
CA LEU A 112 -21.45 4.37 -14.41
C LEU A 112 -22.90 4.86 -14.40
N SER A 113 -23.20 5.97 -13.72
CA SER A 113 -24.56 6.56 -13.72
C SER A 113 -25.04 6.99 -15.11
N ARG A 114 -24.10 7.37 -16.00
CA ARG A 114 -24.36 7.79 -17.38
C ARG A 114 -24.17 6.66 -18.41
N GLY A 115 -23.63 5.53 -17.99
CA GLY A 115 -23.32 4.40 -18.87
C GLY A 115 -22.15 4.67 -19.82
N LEU A 116 -21.21 5.52 -19.42
CA LEU A 116 -20.01 5.89 -20.20
C LEU A 116 -19.26 4.69 -20.81
N PRO A 117 -19.08 3.54 -20.12
CA PRO A 117 -18.40 2.39 -20.71
C PRO A 117 -19.05 1.88 -22.00
N TYR A 118 -20.38 1.95 -22.12
CA TYR A 118 -21.08 1.50 -23.33
C TYR A 118 -20.82 2.43 -24.52
N TRP A 119 -20.83 3.73 -24.28
CA TRP A 119 -20.54 4.74 -25.28
C TRP A 119 -19.08 4.69 -25.72
N SER A 120 -18.16 4.53 -24.76
CA SER A 120 -16.74 4.33 -25.05
C SER A 120 -16.51 3.10 -25.93
N ALA A 121 -17.20 1.99 -25.66
CA ALA A 121 -17.09 0.78 -26.49
C ALA A 121 -17.67 0.95 -27.91
N ALA A 122 -18.73 1.74 -28.09
CA ALA A 122 -19.27 2.07 -29.41
C ALA A 122 -18.31 3.00 -30.19
N GLN A 123 -17.79 4.03 -29.52
CA GLN A 123 -16.81 4.97 -30.07
C GLN A 123 -15.53 4.26 -30.52
N ALA A 124 -15.01 3.32 -29.72
CA ALA A 124 -13.83 2.53 -30.06
C ALA A 124 -14.01 1.69 -31.35
N ARG A 125 -15.26 1.47 -31.79
CA ARG A 125 -15.61 0.78 -33.04
C ARG A 125 -15.99 1.76 -34.16
N GLY A 126 -15.75 3.06 -33.98
CA GLY A 126 -16.13 4.10 -34.94
C GLY A 126 -17.64 4.30 -35.08
N ARG A 127 -18.44 3.92 -34.08
CA ARG A 127 -19.90 4.02 -34.15
C ARG A 127 -20.45 5.13 -33.27
N TRP A 128 -21.23 6.01 -33.88
CA TRP A 128 -22.15 6.89 -33.17
C TRP A 128 -23.49 6.16 -32.98
N ASP A 129 -23.71 5.59 -31.80
CA ASP A 129 -24.88 4.75 -31.52
C ASP A 129 -25.68 5.32 -30.34
N PRO A 130 -26.73 6.14 -30.58
CA PRO A 130 -27.59 6.73 -29.56
C PRO A 130 -28.32 5.72 -28.65
N ALA A 131 -28.26 4.43 -28.96
CA ALA A 131 -28.84 3.35 -28.18
C ALA A 131 -27.78 2.48 -27.48
N ALA A 132 -26.49 2.86 -27.49
CA ALA A 132 -25.41 2.03 -26.97
C ALA A 132 -25.58 1.64 -25.49
N ARG A 133 -26.20 2.51 -24.68
CA ARG A 133 -26.38 2.29 -23.24
C ARG A 133 -27.34 1.13 -22.97
N LYS A 134 -26.86 0.11 -22.24
CA LYS A 134 -27.64 -1.09 -21.91
C LYS A 134 -28.43 -1.04 -20.60
N ARG A 135 -28.23 0.01 -19.80
CA ARG A 135 -28.89 0.23 -18.50
C ARG A 135 -29.56 1.59 -18.46
N GLY A 136 -30.49 1.77 -17.52
CA GLY A 136 -31.14 3.05 -17.29
C GLY A 136 -30.14 4.13 -16.82
N TYR A 137 -30.53 5.38 -16.99
CA TYR A 137 -29.86 6.50 -16.33
C TYR A 137 -30.06 6.37 -14.81
N VAL A 138 -29.02 6.59 -14.03
CA VAL A 138 -29.15 6.77 -12.58
C VAL A 138 -29.18 8.27 -12.29
N ASP A 139 -30.31 8.75 -11.81
CA ASP A 139 -30.44 10.13 -11.34
C ASP A 139 -29.73 10.28 -9.99
N LEU A 140 -28.50 10.81 -10.04
CA LEU A 140 -27.67 11.00 -8.86
C LEU A 140 -28.29 12.00 -7.87
N ALA A 141 -29.11 12.96 -8.33
CA ALA A 141 -29.72 13.96 -7.45
C ALA A 141 -30.84 13.36 -6.58
N ALA A 142 -31.49 12.30 -7.06
CA ALA A 142 -32.50 11.53 -6.34
C ALA A 142 -31.95 10.28 -5.65
N SER A 143 -30.64 10.02 -5.77
CA SER A 143 -29.98 8.84 -5.23
C SER A 143 -29.40 9.10 -3.84
N THR A 144 -29.18 8.03 -3.08
CA THR A 144 -28.45 8.07 -1.80
C THR A 144 -27.18 7.22 -1.92
N VAL A 145 -26.05 7.77 -1.46
CA VAL A 145 -24.79 7.03 -1.34
C VAL A 145 -24.53 6.79 0.14
N LEU A 146 -24.25 5.53 0.50
CA LEU A 146 -23.76 5.15 1.82
C LEU A 146 -22.23 5.04 1.75
N ILE A 147 -21.55 5.67 2.71
CA ILE A 147 -20.09 5.64 2.88
C ILE A 147 -19.80 5.02 4.24
#